data_AF-A0A317JFY7-F1
#
_entry.id   AF-A0A317JFY7-F1
#
_cell.length_a   1.000
_cell.length_b   1.000
_cell.length_c   1.000
_cell.angle_alpha   90.00
_cell.angle_beta   90.00
_cell.angle_gamma   90.00
#
_symmetry.space_group_name_H-M   'P 1'
#
loop_
_entity.id
_entity.type
_entity.pdbx_description
1 polymer ?
#
loop_
_entity_poly.entity_id
_entity_poly.type
_entity_poly.pdbx_seq_one_letter_code
_entity_poly.pdbx_strand_id
1 'polypeptide(L)'
;MRRCGRSRQPKAIPLIVLFLEYTRGTAEVPEAPTWLFAAHAGPTLAKDSKESQRRPTGRLIEFLRNLAIFSIKDAVLIQNADVPLQADRPFRVMAGDNRDREFSGWQKALDELVKIPGLIQEDTVICFANDTFIDHYGDTYLSWFDQSGVREALCQGKAVGYVDRSLKPVSLFGLTTDRWLRTSLFFIRWAELKAALPLRLPVAESEIFSCEGESLFLDRGGADGTDLASPHLSPNLRASLDRWLWAGPVVAGEFDRVWHSAERLSDESRPRLQQKAKCILIERLLSARLLQAGVELQNVRVSSRRWGGLFALADRCQLLEPAQNFRVRAGFTAKEMKRNFKKFLGYGG
;
A
#
# COMPACT_ATOMS: atom_id res chain seq x y z
N MET A 1 -48.54 1.17 16.33
CA MET A 1 -47.57 1.03 15.22
C MET A 1 -46.68 2.26 15.14
N ARG A 2 -45.46 2.21 15.71
CA ARG A 2 -44.49 3.30 15.60
C ARG A 2 -43.86 3.23 14.20
N ARG A 3 -44.03 4.30 13.41
CA ARG A 3 -43.46 4.42 12.07
C ARG A 3 -41.94 4.31 12.17
N CYS A 4 -41.38 3.30 11.50
CA CYS A 4 -39.96 3.13 11.30
C CYS A 4 -39.43 4.40 10.63
N GLY A 5 -38.65 5.20 11.37
CA GLY A 5 -38.09 6.45 10.87
C GLY A 5 -37.23 6.17 9.64
N ARG A 6 -37.44 6.94 8.57
CA ARG A 6 -36.64 6.89 7.35
C ARG A 6 -35.16 6.85 7.73
N SER A 7 -34.46 5.75 7.44
CA SER A 7 -33.02 5.66 7.65
C SER A 7 -32.36 6.76 6.83
N ARG A 8 -31.79 7.78 7.48
CA ARG A 8 -30.97 8.77 6.79
C ARG A 8 -29.86 8.00 6.07
N GLN A 9 -29.76 8.16 4.75
CA GLN A 9 -28.65 7.58 4.01
C GLN A 9 -27.33 8.07 4.65
N PRO A 10 -26.36 7.17 4.88
CA PRO A 10 -25.11 7.55 5.51
C PRO A 10 -24.39 8.58 4.65
N LYS A 11 -23.92 9.67 5.28
CA LYS A 11 -23.17 10.73 4.61
C LYS A 11 -21.93 10.14 3.90
N ALA A 12 -21.65 10.63 2.70
CA ALA A 12 -20.42 10.28 1.98
C ALA A 12 -19.19 10.85 2.73
N ILE A 13 -18.12 10.06 2.80
CA ILE A 13 -16.86 10.41 3.46
C ILE A 13 -16.03 11.27 2.50
N PRO A 14 -15.55 12.46 2.89
CA PRO A 14 -14.66 13.25 2.05
C PRO A 14 -13.38 12.48 1.72
N LEU A 15 -12.99 12.43 0.45
CA LEU A 15 -11.84 11.67 -0.03
C LEU A 15 -10.91 12.55 -0.85
N ILE A 16 -9.61 12.45 -0.58
CA ILE A 16 -8.54 12.93 -1.46
C ILE A 16 -7.78 11.72 -1.99
N VAL A 17 -7.51 11.69 -3.29
CA VAL A 17 -6.75 10.62 -3.94
C VAL A 17 -5.34 11.12 -4.26
N LEU A 18 -4.32 10.40 -3.82
CA LEU A 18 -2.92 10.61 -4.21
C LEU A 18 -2.49 9.40 -5.04
N PHE A 19 -2.46 9.57 -6.35
CA PHE A 19 -2.11 8.51 -7.28
C PHE A 19 -0.75 8.75 -7.91
N LEU A 20 0.15 7.79 -7.83
CA LEU A 20 1.44 7.82 -8.48
C LEU A 20 1.43 6.94 -9.74
N GLU A 21 1.78 7.52 -10.88
CA GLU A 21 1.94 6.80 -12.15
C GLU A 21 3.42 6.74 -12.51
N TYR A 22 4.00 5.53 -12.56
CA TYR A 22 5.32 5.37 -13.16
C TYR A 22 5.13 5.33 -14.68
N THR A 23 5.52 6.41 -15.35
CA THR A 23 5.71 6.40 -16.79
C THR A 23 6.82 5.41 -17.11
N ARG A 24 6.46 4.20 -17.52
CA ARG A 24 7.40 3.30 -18.20
C ARG A 24 7.83 4.04 -19.45
N GLY A 25 9.13 4.26 -19.62
CA GLY A 25 9.69 4.97 -20.76
C GLY A 25 9.34 4.28 -22.08
N THR A 26 8.17 4.58 -22.62
CA THR A 26 7.88 4.46 -24.05
C THR A 26 8.01 5.87 -24.58
N ALA A 27 9.08 6.14 -25.32
CA ALA A 27 9.41 7.45 -25.90
C ALA A 27 8.40 7.95 -26.96
N GLU A 28 7.25 7.31 -27.10
CA GLU A 28 6.17 7.73 -27.98
C GLU A 28 5.05 8.30 -27.13
N VAL A 29 5.01 9.63 -27.05
CA VAL A 29 3.85 10.37 -26.56
C VAL A 29 2.75 10.18 -27.61
N PRO A 30 1.63 9.50 -27.32
CA PRO A 30 0.48 9.53 -28.21
C PRO A 30 -0.03 10.97 -28.24
N GLU A 31 -0.26 11.50 -29.44
CA GLU A 31 -0.85 12.83 -29.64
C GLU A 31 -2.06 13.02 -28.70
N ALA A 32 -2.10 14.17 -28.03
CA ALA A 32 -3.13 14.49 -27.04
C ALA A 32 -4.52 14.39 -27.69
N PRO A 33 -5.44 13.57 -27.16
CA PRO A 33 -6.78 13.47 -27.72
C PRO A 33 -7.59 14.70 -27.33
N THR A 34 -8.05 15.43 -28.34
CA THR A 34 -8.94 16.58 -28.25
C THR A 34 -10.36 16.16 -27.84
N TRP A 35 -10.67 16.16 -26.54
CA TRP A 35 -12.07 16.06 -26.06
C TRP A 35 -12.38 17.02 -24.89
N LEU A 36 -13.04 18.11 -25.29
CA LEU A 36 -14.15 18.85 -24.68
C LEU A 36 -14.09 19.50 -23.27
N PHE A 37 -14.39 20.80 -23.36
CA PHE A 37 -15.09 21.70 -22.44
C PHE A 37 -16.30 21.15 -21.66
N ALA A 38 -16.59 21.90 -20.58
CA ALA A 38 -17.81 22.02 -19.76
C ALA A 38 -17.83 21.17 -18.46
N ALA A 39 -18.12 21.69 -17.27
CA ALA A 39 -18.24 23.03 -16.70
C ALA A 39 -18.42 22.83 -15.17
N HIS A 40 -18.50 23.93 -14.41
CA HIS A 40 -19.17 24.03 -13.11
C HIS A 40 -20.67 23.65 -13.16
N ALA A 41 -21.05 22.49 -13.70
CA ALA A 41 -22.44 22.08 -13.80
C ALA A 41 -22.58 20.55 -13.75
N GLY A 42 -23.02 20.04 -12.60
CA GLY A 42 -23.83 18.82 -12.45
C GLY A 42 -23.22 17.47 -12.90
N PRO A 43 -23.75 16.35 -12.38
CA PRO A 43 -23.16 15.02 -12.56
C PRO A 43 -23.65 14.38 -13.87
N THR A 44 -23.02 14.76 -14.98
CA THR A 44 -23.05 13.93 -16.19
C THR A 44 -21.71 14.05 -16.91
N LEU A 45 -20.69 13.43 -16.32
CA LEU A 45 -19.43 13.18 -17.02
C LEU A 45 -19.71 12.21 -18.16
N ALA A 46 -19.30 12.60 -19.37
CA ALA A 46 -19.45 11.87 -20.61
C ALA A 46 -18.97 10.42 -20.47
N LYS A 47 -19.57 9.51 -21.25
CA LYS A 47 -19.20 8.08 -21.29
C LYS A 47 -17.70 7.94 -21.54
N ASP A 48 -16.97 7.56 -20.49
CA ASP A 48 -15.54 7.28 -20.52
C ASP A 48 -15.21 6.28 -21.65
N SER A 49 -14.25 6.62 -22.50
CA SER A 49 -13.82 5.75 -23.61
C SER A 49 -13.22 4.44 -23.06
N LYS A 50 -13.35 3.33 -23.81
CA LYS A 50 -12.78 2.02 -23.42
C LYS A 50 -11.28 2.05 -23.11
N GLU A 51 -10.57 3.07 -23.58
CA GLU A 51 -9.13 3.23 -23.40
C GLU A 51 -8.77 3.90 -22.07
N SER A 52 -9.58 4.83 -21.57
CA SER A 52 -9.35 5.42 -20.24
C SER A 52 -9.54 4.38 -19.12
N GLN A 53 -10.49 3.45 -19.30
CA GLN A 53 -10.72 2.30 -18.40
C GLN A 53 -9.55 1.30 -18.38
N ARG A 54 -8.65 1.33 -19.38
CA ARG A 54 -7.48 0.45 -19.39
C ARG A 54 -6.33 0.99 -18.54
N ARG A 55 -6.23 2.30 -18.33
CA ARG A 55 -5.16 2.91 -17.54
C ARG A 55 -5.38 2.68 -16.05
N PRO A 56 -4.31 2.52 -15.25
CA PRO A 56 -4.42 2.32 -13.81
C PRO A 56 -5.26 3.38 -13.09
N THR A 57 -5.10 4.64 -13.46
CA THR A 57 -5.86 5.77 -12.91
C THR A 57 -7.36 5.64 -13.17
N GLY A 58 -7.76 5.27 -14.39
CA GLY A 58 -9.18 5.11 -14.75
C GLY A 58 -9.84 4.00 -13.94
N ARG A 59 -9.15 2.86 -13.80
CA ARG A 59 -9.62 1.75 -12.95
C ARG A 59 -9.71 2.11 -11.47
N LEU A 60 -8.76 2.89 -10.94
CA LEU A 60 -8.82 3.37 -9.56
C LEU A 60 -10.09 4.20 -9.33
N ILE A 61 -10.41 5.12 -10.24
CA ILE A 61 -11.58 5.99 -10.13
C ILE A 61 -12.88 5.21 -10.23
N GLU A 62 -12.96 4.27 -11.17
CA GLU A 62 -14.12 3.38 -11.28
C GLU A 62 -14.32 2.58 -9.99
N PHE A 63 -13.24 2.02 -9.44
CA PHE A 63 -13.27 1.33 -8.16
C PHE A 63 -13.74 2.23 -7.01
N LEU A 64 -13.21 3.45 -6.89
CA LEU A 64 -13.61 4.40 -5.84
C LEU A 64 -15.08 4.81 -5.97
N ARG A 65 -15.58 4.98 -7.20
CA ARG A 65 -17.00 5.21 -7.48
C ARG A 65 -17.84 4.00 -7.06
N ASN A 66 -17.40 2.79 -7.36
CA ASN A 66 -18.08 1.54 -7.03
C ASN A 66 -18.12 1.26 -5.51
N LEU A 67 -17.13 1.73 -4.76
CA LEU A 67 -17.20 1.70 -3.30
C LEU A 67 -18.36 2.57 -2.77
N ALA A 68 -18.81 3.60 -3.50
CA ALA A 68 -20.00 4.39 -3.19
C ALA A 68 -20.11 4.88 -1.73
N ILE A 69 -18.96 5.10 -1.07
CA ILE A 69 -18.88 5.65 0.30
C ILE A 69 -18.17 6.99 0.36
N PHE A 70 -17.52 7.38 -0.73
CA PHE A 70 -16.67 8.55 -0.80
C PHE A 70 -17.31 9.68 -1.59
N SER A 71 -17.00 10.91 -1.20
CA SER A 71 -17.16 12.13 -1.99
C SER A 71 -15.75 12.64 -2.30
N ILE A 72 -15.27 12.38 -3.52
CA ILE A 72 -13.95 12.83 -3.97
C ILE A 72 -13.94 14.37 -3.95
N LYS A 73 -13.04 14.96 -3.16
CA LYS A 73 -12.87 16.40 -2.99
C LYS A 73 -11.76 16.94 -3.89
N ASP A 74 -10.67 16.19 -3.98
CA ASP A 74 -9.53 16.46 -4.85
C ASP A 74 -8.88 15.12 -5.22
N ALA A 75 -8.12 15.12 -6.30
CA ALA A 75 -7.33 13.99 -6.71
C ALA A 75 -6.06 14.49 -7.41
N VAL A 76 -4.92 14.06 -6.90
CA VAL A 76 -3.59 14.46 -7.35
C VAL A 76 -2.95 13.28 -8.07
N LEU A 77 -2.61 13.48 -9.33
CA LEU A 77 -1.78 12.59 -10.13
C LEU A 77 -0.32 13.04 -10.00
N ILE A 78 0.52 12.19 -9.42
CA ILE A 78 1.94 12.44 -9.28
C ILE A 78 2.65 11.66 -10.39
N GLN A 79 3.31 12.38 -11.30
CA GLN A 79 4.04 11.81 -12.42
C GLN A 79 5.53 11.86 -12.14
N ASN A 80 6.17 10.70 -12.24
CA ASN A 80 7.59 10.50 -12.01
C ASN A 80 8.33 10.39 -13.36
N ALA A 81 8.59 11.50 -14.07
CA ALA A 81 9.52 11.60 -15.22
C ALA A 81 9.50 13.01 -15.85
N ASP A 82 10.44 13.27 -16.75
CA ASP A 82 10.54 14.43 -17.67
C ASP A 82 9.40 14.52 -18.71
N VAL A 83 8.26 13.87 -18.47
CA VAL A 83 7.11 13.96 -19.35
C VAL A 83 6.39 15.27 -19.04
N PRO A 84 6.04 16.09 -20.04
CA PRO A 84 5.26 17.30 -19.82
C PRO A 84 3.98 16.97 -19.06
N LEU A 85 3.73 17.70 -17.97
CA LEU A 85 2.52 17.55 -17.17
C LEU A 85 1.32 17.78 -18.08
N GLN A 86 0.54 16.73 -18.32
CA GLN A 86 -0.68 16.85 -19.11
C GLN A 86 -1.77 17.46 -18.24
N ALA A 87 -2.01 18.76 -18.43
CA ALA A 87 -2.97 19.57 -17.66
C ALA A 87 -4.45 19.30 -17.99
N ASP A 88 -4.74 18.35 -18.88
CA ASP A 88 -6.07 18.04 -19.41
C ASP A 88 -6.83 16.95 -18.61
N ARG A 89 -6.29 16.54 -17.45
CA ARG A 89 -6.89 15.49 -16.62
C ARG A 89 -7.81 16.11 -15.55
N PRO A 90 -8.85 15.39 -15.08
CA PRO A 90 -9.65 15.80 -13.92
C PRO A 90 -8.86 15.77 -12.60
N PHE A 91 -7.53 15.64 -12.68
CA PHE A 91 -6.60 15.54 -11.57
C PHE A 91 -5.67 16.73 -11.59
N ARG A 92 -5.33 17.23 -10.41
CA ARG A 92 -4.16 18.08 -10.26
C ARG A 92 -2.94 17.24 -10.58
N VAL A 93 -2.14 17.63 -11.57
CA VAL A 93 -0.91 16.92 -11.89
C VAL A 93 0.26 17.58 -11.15
N MET A 94 1.08 16.78 -10.48
CA MET A 94 2.28 17.22 -9.79
C MET A 94 3.49 16.41 -10.24
N ALA A 95 4.61 17.09 -10.47
CA ALA A 95 5.88 16.40 -10.71
C ALA A 95 6.40 15.81 -9.39
N GLY A 96 6.64 14.49 -9.39
CA GLY A 96 7.38 13.83 -8.32
C GLY A 96 8.88 14.10 -8.45
N ASP A 97 9.64 13.88 -7.38
CA ASP A 97 11.09 14.07 -7.35
C ASP A 97 11.87 12.75 -7.28
N ASN A 98 11.17 11.60 -7.19
CA ASN A 98 11.70 10.24 -7.11
C ASN A 98 12.71 9.94 -6.00
N ARG A 99 13.05 10.89 -5.12
CA ARG A 99 14.07 10.71 -4.06
C ARG A 99 13.76 9.52 -3.16
N ASP A 100 12.49 9.37 -2.79
CA ASP A 100 11.96 8.25 -2.01
C ASP A 100 10.92 7.46 -2.83
N ARG A 101 11.06 7.45 -4.17
CA ARG A 101 10.08 6.92 -5.13
C ARG A 101 8.67 7.49 -4.93
N GLU A 102 7.67 6.65 -4.63
CA GLU A 102 6.29 7.06 -4.40
C GLU A 102 6.13 8.01 -3.20
N PHE A 103 6.95 7.83 -2.16
CA PHE A 103 6.73 8.47 -0.86
C PHE A 103 7.06 9.96 -0.88
N SER A 104 8.12 10.36 -1.57
CA SER A 104 8.50 11.78 -1.69
C SER A 104 7.49 12.54 -2.56
N GLY A 105 6.96 11.88 -3.60
CA GLY A 105 5.85 12.40 -4.39
C GLY A 105 4.58 12.62 -3.56
N TRP A 106 4.19 11.62 -2.76
CA TRP A 106 3.06 11.74 -1.86
C TRP A 106 3.26 12.79 -0.78
N GLN A 107 4.45 12.86 -0.17
CA GLN A 107 4.77 13.88 0.83
C GLN A 107 4.64 15.28 0.24
N LYS A 108 5.21 15.51 -0.95
CA LYS A 108 5.08 16.78 -1.66
C LYS A 108 3.63 17.15 -1.94
N ALA A 109 2.81 16.18 -2.37
CA ALA A 109 1.38 16.41 -2.58
C ALA A 109 0.65 16.76 -1.28
N LEU A 110 0.92 16.05 -0.18
CA LEU A 110 0.36 16.37 1.13
C LEU A 110 0.75 17.78 1.58
N ASP A 111 2.03 18.14 1.46
CA ASP A 111 2.56 19.46 1.85
C ASP A 111 1.86 20.60 1.08
N GLU A 112 1.48 20.40 -0.18
CA GLU A 112 0.71 21.37 -0.96
C GLU A 112 -0.79 21.40 -0.59
N LEU A 113 -1.39 20.23 -0.37
CA LEU A 113 -2.82 20.14 -0.08
C LEU A 113 -3.18 20.71 1.30
N VAL A 114 -2.31 20.54 2.31
CA VAL A 114 -2.55 21.11 3.65
C VAL A 114 -2.54 22.63 3.68
N LYS A 115 -1.96 23.28 2.66
CA LYS A 115 -1.96 24.75 2.52
C LYS A 115 -3.30 25.30 2.02
N ILE A 116 -4.19 24.44 1.51
CA ILE A 116 -5.48 24.85 0.93
C ILE A 116 -6.56 24.88 2.03
N PRO A 117 -7.09 26.07 2.40
CA PRO A 117 -8.02 26.18 3.51
C PRO A 117 -9.27 25.32 3.31
N GLY A 118 -9.61 24.52 4.33
CA GLY A 118 -10.83 23.71 4.37
C GLY A 118 -10.82 22.45 3.49
N LEU A 119 -9.75 22.20 2.73
CA LEU A 119 -9.67 21.02 1.86
C LEU A 119 -9.47 19.72 2.65
N ILE A 120 -8.56 19.77 3.64
CA ILE A 120 -8.27 18.66 4.53
C ILE A 120 -8.84 18.96 5.91
N GLN A 121 -9.73 18.09 6.38
CA GLN A 121 -10.32 18.08 7.71
C GLN A 121 -9.94 16.77 8.41
N GLU A 122 -10.15 16.68 9.72
CA GLU A 122 -9.79 15.48 10.50
C GLU A 122 -10.47 14.19 9.98
N ASP A 123 -11.67 14.30 9.43
CA ASP A 123 -12.42 13.19 8.84
C ASP A 123 -12.14 12.97 7.34
N THR A 124 -11.32 13.81 6.71
CA THR A 124 -10.88 13.61 5.32
C THR A 124 -10.09 12.32 5.22
N VAL A 125 -10.53 11.41 4.36
CA VAL A 125 -9.79 10.20 4.00
C VAL A 125 -8.80 10.54 2.90
N ILE A 126 -7.58 10.04 3.06
CA ILE A 126 -6.54 10.05 2.02
C ILE A 126 -6.45 8.62 1.46
N CYS A 127 -6.57 8.49 0.15
CA CYS A 127 -6.30 7.26 -0.59
C CYS A 127 -4.94 7.39 -1.26
N PHE A 128 -3.99 6.56 -0.85
CA PHE A 128 -2.70 6.44 -1.51
C PHE A 128 -2.75 5.26 -2.46
N ALA A 129 -2.28 5.46 -3.69
CA ALA A 129 -2.21 4.40 -4.67
C ALA A 129 -1.05 4.61 -5.64
N ASN A 130 -0.51 3.51 -6.17
CA ASN A 130 0.44 3.51 -7.27
C ASN A 130 0.11 2.39 -8.26
N ASP A 131 0.56 2.48 -9.51
CA ASP A 131 0.23 1.52 -10.58
C ASP A 131 0.44 0.02 -10.25
N THR A 132 1.27 -0.33 -9.25
CA THR A 132 1.49 -1.72 -8.82
C THR A 132 0.22 -2.43 -8.34
N PHE A 133 -0.84 -1.69 -7.94
CA PHE A 133 -2.09 -2.30 -7.47
C PHE A 133 -2.83 -3.09 -8.56
N ILE A 134 -2.68 -2.70 -9.84
CA ILE A 134 -3.27 -3.42 -10.98
C ILE A 134 -2.27 -4.41 -11.55
N ASP A 135 -1.03 -3.97 -11.77
CA ASP A 135 -0.03 -4.73 -12.53
C ASP A 135 0.30 -6.08 -11.88
N HIS A 136 0.28 -6.17 -10.55
CA HIS A 136 0.67 -7.39 -9.84
C HIS A 136 -0.48 -8.20 -9.26
N TYR A 137 -1.67 -7.61 -9.10
CA TYR A 137 -2.75 -8.25 -8.33
C TYR A 137 -4.08 -8.36 -9.09
N GLY A 138 -4.24 -7.62 -10.19
CA GLY A 138 -5.44 -7.64 -11.02
C GLY A 138 -6.73 -7.25 -10.29
N ASP A 139 -7.87 -7.47 -10.94
CA ASP A 139 -9.17 -7.01 -10.43
C ASP A 139 -9.62 -7.74 -9.14
N THR A 140 -9.05 -8.93 -8.87
CA THR A 140 -9.33 -9.69 -7.64
C THR A 140 -8.91 -8.91 -6.40
N TYR A 141 -7.82 -8.14 -6.48
CA TYR A 141 -7.31 -7.30 -5.40
C TYR A 141 -8.34 -6.27 -4.94
N LEU A 142 -8.91 -5.53 -5.89
CA LEU A 142 -9.92 -4.51 -5.63
C LEU A 142 -11.20 -5.13 -5.05
N SER A 143 -11.52 -6.35 -5.45
CA SER A 143 -12.69 -7.08 -4.93
C SER A 143 -12.64 -7.41 -3.43
N TRP A 144 -11.46 -7.27 -2.79
CA TRP A 144 -11.31 -7.46 -1.34
C TRP A 144 -11.74 -6.24 -0.52
N PHE A 145 -11.82 -5.06 -1.14
CA PHE A 145 -12.29 -3.85 -0.49
C PHE A 145 -13.81 -3.83 -0.50
N ASP A 146 -14.44 -4.36 0.55
CA ASP A 146 -15.88 -4.30 0.68
C ASP A 146 -16.34 -2.94 1.22
N GLN A 147 -17.39 -2.40 0.62
CA GLN A 147 -17.93 -1.09 0.95
C GLN A 147 -18.18 -0.89 2.46
N SER A 148 -18.84 -1.86 3.10
CA SER A 148 -19.21 -1.79 4.51
C SER A 148 -18.00 -1.84 5.44
N GLY A 149 -17.08 -2.77 5.20
CA GLY A 149 -15.89 -2.98 6.02
C GLY A 149 -14.89 -1.84 5.89
N VAL A 150 -14.70 -1.30 4.68
CA VAL A 150 -13.87 -0.10 4.48
C VAL A 150 -14.47 1.08 5.25
N ARG A 151 -15.78 1.34 5.11
CA ARG A 151 -16.45 2.42 5.84
C ARG A 151 -16.35 2.24 7.36
N GLU A 152 -16.69 1.06 7.86
CA GLU A 152 -16.67 0.75 9.29
C GLU A 152 -15.28 0.96 9.88
N ALA A 153 -14.25 0.42 9.23
CA ALA A 153 -12.87 0.54 9.68
C ALA A 153 -12.40 2.00 9.68
N LEU A 154 -12.70 2.77 8.63
CA LEU A 154 -12.35 4.20 8.59
C LEU A 154 -13.10 5.01 9.66
N CYS A 155 -14.37 4.70 9.94
CA CYS A 155 -15.12 5.33 11.04
C CYS A 155 -14.55 4.99 12.42
N GLN A 156 -13.88 3.83 12.56
CA GLN A 156 -13.16 3.42 13.77
C GLN A 156 -11.73 4.00 13.85
N GLY A 157 -11.31 4.85 12.91
CA GLY A 157 -9.95 5.39 12.89
C GLY A 157 -8.88 4.36 12.54
N LYS A 158 -9.22 3.36 11.72
CA LYS A 158 -8.27 2.35 11.24
C LYS A 158 -7.71 2.73 9.88
N ALA A 159 -6.47 2.31 9.61
CA ALA A 159 -5.90 2.37 8.27
C ALA A 159 -6.27 1.09 7.50
N VAL A 160 -6.81 1.22 6.30
CA VAL A 160 -7.41 0.12 5.54
C VAL A 160 -6.58 -0.19 4.30
N GLY A 161 -6.12 -1.42 4.15
CA GLY A 161 -5.40 -1.86 2.95
C GLY A 161 -5.01 -3.33 3.04
N TYR A 162 -4.12 -3.77 2.15
CA TYR A 162 -3.55 -5.10 2.27
C TYR A 162 -2.49 -5.12 3.36
N VAL A 163 -2.66 -5.97 4.37
CA VAL A 163 -1.71 -6.10 5.48
C VAL A 163 -0.89 -7.38 5.30
N ASP A 164 0.43 -7.21 5.24
CA ASP A 164 1.41 -8.29 5.33
C ASP A 164 1.89 -8.49 6.76
N ARG A 165 2.55 -9.63 6.99
CA ARG A 165 3.15 -9.99 8.28
C ARG A 165 4.54 -10.59 8.09
N SER A 166 5.44 -10.27 9.01
CA SER A 166 6.71 -10.97 9.19
C SER A 166 6.46 -12.23 10.03
N LEU A 167 7.32 -13.25 9.90
CA LEU A 167 7.23 -14.45 10.75
C LEU A 167 7.54 -14.13 12.21
N LYS A 168 8.48 -13.20 12.44
CA LYS A 168 8.87 -12.69 13.74
C LYS A 168 8.73 -11.17 13.76
N PRO A 169 8.47 -10.57 14.94
CA PRO A 169 8.59 -9.13 15.09
C PRO A 169 9.96 -8.64 14.61
N VAL A 170 9.96 -7.51 13.91
CA VAL A 170 11.16 -6.81 13.48
C VAL A 170 11.22 -5.44 14.14
N SER A 171 12.42 -4.92 14.34
CA SER A 171 12.62 -3.55 14.80
C SER A 171 13.22 -2.69 13.69
N LEU A 172 12.67 -1.49 13.53
CA LEU A 172 13.19 -0.46 12.64
C LEU A 172 13.05 0.92 13.30
N PHE A 173 14.14 1.69 13.36
CA PHE A 173 14.22 3.03 13.93
C PHE A 173 13.63 3.13 15.35
N GLY A 174 13.93 2.14 16.19
CA GLY A 174 13.41 2.07 17.58
C GLY A 174 11.95 1.61 17.70
N LEU A 175 11.27 1.34 16.59
CA LEU A 175 9.90 0.84 16.57
C LEU A 175 9.88 -0.66 16.30
N THR A 176 8.99 -1.39 16.95
CA THR A 176 8.81 -2.83 16.71
C THR A 176 7.47 -3.08 16.04
N THR A 177 7.47 -3.89 14.98
CA THR A 177 6.25 -4.32 14.28
C THR A 177 6.41 -5.72 13.72
N ASP A 178 5.30 -6.45 13.61
CA ASP A 178 5.21 -7.74 12.93
C ASP A 178 4.41 -7.63 11.62
N ARG A 179 3.88 -6.45 11.28
CA ARG A 179 2.92 -6.27 10.20
C ARG A 179 3.03 -4.89 9.55
N TRP A 180 2.64 -4.81 8.29
CA TRP A 180 2.65 -3.54 7.56
C TRP A 180 1.59 -3.49 6.46
N LEU A 181 1.14 -2.28 6.11
CA LEU A 181 0.29 -2.02 4.95
C LEU A 181 1.14 -2.02 3.69
N ARG A 182 0.68 -2.69 2.63
CA ARG A 182 1.21 -2.47 1.28
C ARG A 182 0.80 -1.09 0.79
N THR A 183 1.74 -0.33 0.27
CA THR A 183 1.51 1.03 -0.24
C THR A 183 0.98 1.05 -1.67
N SER A 184 0.71 -0.10 -2.28
CA SER A 184 0.06 -0.17 -3.60
C SER A 184 -1.33 0.47 -3.61
N LEU A 185 -2.12 0.26 -2.55
CA LEU A 185 -3.41 0.91 -2.33
C LEU A 185 -3.82 0.83 -0.85
N PHE A 186 -3.99 1.97 -0.20
CA PHE A 186 -4.56 2.03 1.15
C PHE A 186 -5.31 3.33 1.43
N PHE A 187 -6.17 3.29 2.45
CA PHE A 187 -7.00 4.39 2.91
C PHE A 187 -6.71 4.68 4.37
N ILE A 188 -6.65 5.96 4.74
CA ILE A 188 -6.48 6.38 6.13
C ILE A 188 -7.10 7.77 6.30
N ARG A 189 -7.66 8.11 7.47
CA ARG A 189 -8.10 9.49 7.70
C ARG A 189 -6.90 10.37 8.00
N TRP A 190 -7.05 11.65 7.69
CA TRP A 190 -6.04 12.66 7.98
C TRP A 190 -5.67 12.70 9.46
N ALA A 191 -6.66 12.57 10.36
CA ALA A 191 -6.46 12.51 11.80
C ALA A 191 -5.38 11.49 12.21
N GLU A 192 -5.48 10.26 11.69
CA GLU A 192 -4.54 9.19 11.98
C GLU A 192 -3.22 9.30 11.20
N LEU A 193 -3.29 9.73 9.93
CA LEU A 193 -2.10 9.84 9.08
C LEU A 193 -1.02 10.75 9.67
N LYS A 194 -1.43 11.85 10.33
CA LYS A 194 -0.51 12.81 10.96
C LYS A 194 0.51 12.14 11.89
N ALA A 195 0.13 11.07 12.58
CA ALA A 195 1.02 10.36 13.51
C ALA A 195 2.12 9.56 12.80
N ALA A 196 2.00 9.31 11.50
CA ALA A 196 2.97 8.55 10.72
C ALA A 196 3.84 9.41 9.80
N LEU A 197 3.53 10.70 9.68
CA LEU A 197 4.32 11.67 8.93
C LEU A 197 5.66 11.98 9.65
N PRO A 198 6.71 12.36 8.91
CA PRO A 198 6.79 12.47 7.44
C PRO A 198 6.99 11.11 6.75
N LEU A 199 6.58 10.99 5.48
CA LEU A 199 6.76 9.79 4.64
C LEU A 199 8.21 9.65 4.12
N ARG A 200 9.17 9.59 5.04
CA ARG A 200 10.60 9.45 4.74
C ARG A 200 11.32 8.76 5.89
N LEU A 201 12.53 8.27 5.62
CA LEU A 201 13.41 7.73 6.65
C LEU A 201 13.86 8.85 7.62
N PRO A 202 14.06 8.54 8.91
CA PRO A 202 14.44 9.53 9.92
C PRO A 202 15.95 9.80 9.99
N VAL A 203 16.76 9.08 9.22
CA VAL A 203 18.24 9.13 9.20
C VAL A 203 18.75 9.15 7.77
N ALA A 204 20.03 9.48 7.58
CA ALA A 204 20.63 9.47 6.25
C ALA A 204 20.76 8.04 5.71
N GLU A 205 20.75 7.89 4.38
CA GLU A 205 20.92 6.59 3.72
C GLU A 205 22.26 5.94 4.05
N SER A 206 23.31 6.76 4.22
CA SER A 206 24.64 6.32 4.65
C SER A 206 24.71 5.81 6.09
N GLU A 207 23.62 5.89 6.86
CA GLU A 207 23.51 5.26 8.19
C GLU A 207 22.83 3.88 8.13
N ILE A 208 22.27 3.52 6.98
CA ILE A 208 21.51 2.28 6.77
C ILE A 208 22.22 1.37 5.77
N PHE A 209 22.62 1.92 4.63
CA PHE A 209 23.07 1.15 3.48
C PHE A 209 24.59 1.13 3.35
N SER A 210 25.13 -0.04 3.02
CA SER A 210 26.54 -0.22 2.69
C SER A 210 26.80 0.13 1.23
N CYS A 211 27.87 0.86 0.95
CA CYS A 211 28.35 1.11 -0.41
C CYS A 211 29.14 -0.08 -1.00
N GLU A 212 29.51 -1.07 -0.18
CA GLU A 212 30.34 -2.21 -0.59
C GLU A 212 29.98 -3.51 0.16
N GLY A 213 30.66 -4.61 -0.15
CA GLY A 213 30.51 -5.89 0.55
C GLY A 213 29.29 -6.72 0.15
N GLU A 214 29.06 -7.80 0.88
CA GLU A 214 28.07 -8.84 0.55
C GLU A 214 26.65 -8.57 1.09
N SER A 215 26.42 -7.45 1.78
CA SER A 215 25.09 -7.01 2.22
C SER A 215 24.73 -5.63 1.64
N LEU A 216 23.43 -5.38 1.52
CA LEU A 216 22.91 -4.04 1.23
C LEU A 216 23.02 -3.11 2.43
N PHE A 217 23.05 -3.66 3.64
CA PHE A 217 22.96 -2.91 4.88
C PHE A 217 24.33 -2.79 5.54
N LEU A 218 24.52 -1.70 6.28
CA LEU A 218 25.70 -1.57 7.12
C LEU A 218 25.66 -2.64 8.21
N ASP A 219 26.66 -3.52 8.21
CA ASP A 219 27.09 -4.22 9.40
C ASP A 219 28.19 -3.39 10.05
N ARG A 220 27.82 -2.57 11.03
CA ARG A 220 28.80 -1.99 11.95
C ARG A 220 29.22 -3.06 12.98
N GLY A 221 29.77 -4.17 12.48
CA GLY A 221 30.57 -5.06 13.29
C GLY A 221 31.95 -4.42 13.46
N GLY A 222 32.24 -3.85 14.62
CA GLY A 222 33.61 -3.47 14.95
C GLY A 222 34.52 -4.70 14.88
N ALA A 223 35.76 -4.51 14.40
CA ALA A 223 36.80 -5.55 14.40
C ALA A 223 37.18 -6.03 15.83
N ASP A 224 36.61 -5.43 16.87
CA ASP A 224 36.82 -5.71 18.28
C ASP A 224 35.70 -6.57 18.92
N GLY A 225 34.70 -7.00 18.15
CA GLY A 225 33.60 -7.81 18.66
C GLY A 225 32.66 -7.07 19.62
N THR A 226 32.72 -5.73 19.67
CA THR A 226 31.73 -4.94 20.39
C THR A 226 30.56 -4.60 19.46
N ASP A 227 29.43 -5.27 19.72
CA ASP A 227 28.17 -5.20 18.98
C ASP A 227 27.68 -3.76 18.75
N LEU A 228 27.68 -3.31 17.49
CA LEU A 228 26.73 -2.31 17.02
C LEU A 228 26.27 -2.66 15.60
N ALA A 229 25.54 -3.77 15.44
CA ALA A 229 24.62 -3.95 14.31
C ALA A 229 23.89 -2.63 13.99
N SER A 230 23.58 -2.34 12.70
CA SER A 230 22.87 -1.09 12.33
C SER A 230 21.81 -0.77 13.39
N PRO A 231 22.00 0.28 14.22
CA PRO A 231 21.17 0.47 15.41
C PRO A 231 19.72 0.74 15.01
N HIS A 232 19.51 1.02 13.73
CA HIS A 232 18.24 1.30 13.13
C HIS A 232 17.49 0.05 12.69
N LEU A 233 18.12 -1.08 12.38
CA LEU A 233 17.42 -2.25 11.81
C LEU A 233 17.80 -3.53 12.55
N SER A 234 16.79 -4.25 13.05
CA SER A 234 16.99 -5.56 13.66
C SER A 234 17.67 -6.55 12.69
N PRO A 235 18.54 -7.47 13.16
CA PRO A 235 19.23 -8.43 12.30
C PRO A 235 18.31 -9.26 11.40
N ASN A 236 17.15 -9.69 11.90
CA ASN A 236 16.19 -10.48 11.13
C ASN A 236 15.51 -9.68 10.00
N LEU A 237 15.29 -8.37 10.19
CA LEU A 237 14.79 -7.51 9.10
C LEU A 237 15.81 -7.39 7.97
N ARG A 238 17.09 -7.16 8.30
CA ARG A 238 18.17 -7.05 7.31
C ARG A 238 18.31 -8.35 6.52
N ALA A 239 18.38 -9.48 7.22
CA ALA A 239 18.40 -10.81 6.63
C ALA A 239 17.20 -11.09 5.71
N SER A 240 15.99 -10.75 6.16
CA SER A 240 14.76 -10.91 5.37
C SER A 240 14.81 -10.08 4.07
N LEU A 241 15.29 -8.84 4.15
CA LEU A 241 15.42 -7.96 2.98
C LEU A 241 16.53 -8.40 2.04
N ASP A 242 17.68 -8.86 2.55
CA ASP A 242 18.76 -9.40 1.73
C ASP A 242 18.29 -10.65 0.96
N ARG A 243 17.60 -11.58 1.64
CA ARG A 243 16.99 -12.74 0.99
C ARG A 243 15.99 -12.33 -0.09
N TRP A 244 15.08 -11.42 0.24
CA TRP A 244 14.00 -11.01 -0.65
C TRP A 244 14.51 -10.26 -1.89
N LEU A 245 15.47 -9.35 -1.73
CA LEU A 245 15.86 -8.40 -2.78
C LEU A 245 16.87 -8.96 -3.78
N TRP A 246 17.78 -9.83 -3.35
CA TRP A 246 18.87 -10.30 -4.21
C TRP A 246 19.17 -11.79 -4.06
N ALA A 247 18.25 -12.54 -3.43
CA ALA A 247 18.42 -13.96 -3.13
C ALA A 247 19.64 -14.22 -2.23
N GLY A 248 19.89 -13.35 -1.25
CA GLY A 248 20.89 -13.54 -0.21
C GLY A 248 20.68 -14.82 0.63
N PRO A 249 21.51 -15.03 1.67
CA PRO A 249 21.50 -16.27 2.45
C PRO A 249 20.12 -16.62 3.02
N VAL A 250 19.81 -17.91 3.06
CA VAL A 250 18.60 -18.40 3.73
C VAL A 250 18.84 -18.34 5.24
N VAL A 251 17.96 -17.63 5.95
CA VAL A 251 18.01 -17.52 7.41
C VAL A 251 16.90 -18.36 8.04
N ALA A 252 17.28 -19.19 9.01
CA ALA A 252 16.34 -20.08 9.68
C ALA A 252 15.21 -19.29 10.39
N GLY A 253 13.97 -19.66 10.08
CA GLY A 253 12.78 -19.00 10.63
C GLY A 253 12.40 -17.70 9.92
N GLU A 254 12.94 -17.44 8.73
CA GLU A 254 12.48 -16.39 7.81
C GLU A 254 11.84 -16.99 6.54
N PHE A 255 11.07 -16.19 5.80
CA PHE A 255 10.46 -16.65 4.54
C PHE A 255 11.52 -16.88 3.47
N ASP A 256 11.50 -18.05 2.85
CA ASP A 256 12.29 -18.33 1.66
C ASP A 256 11.56 -17.84 0.39
N ARG A 257 11.47 -16.52 0.25
CA ARG A 257 10.86 -15.86 -0.92
C ARG A 257 11.82 -14.85 -1.50
N VAL A 258 11.77 -14.73 -2.82
CA VAL A 258 12.59 -13.82 -3.60
C VAL A 258 11.67 -12.94 -4.44
N TRP A 259 11.99 -11.66 -4.52
CA TRP A 259 11.30 -10.71 -5.38
C TRP A 259 11.44 -11.11 -6.85
N HIS A 260 10.38 -10.95 -7.64
CA HIS A 260 10.41 -11.31 -9.07
C HIS A 260 11.43 -10.51 -9.89
N SER A 261 11.90 -9.36 -9.40
CA SER A 261 12.97 -8.57 -10.01
C SER A 261 14.28 -8.60 -9.22
N ALA A 262 14.42 -9.58 -8.32
CA ALA A 262 15.67 -9.80 -7.63
C ALA A 262 16.79 -10.10 -8.62
N GLU A 263 17.96 -9.58 -8.31
CA GLU A 263 19.18 -9.79 -9.08
C GLU A 263 20.34 -9.94 -8.12
N ARG A 264 21.45 -10.51 -8.59
CA ARG A 264 22.65 -10.65 -7.77
C ARG A 264 23.14 -9.27 -7.31
N LEU A 265 23.54 -9.18 -6.03
CA LEU A 265 24.19 -7.98 -5.52
C LEU A 265 25.55 -7.79 -6.20
N SER A 266 25.73 -6.64 -6.84
CA SER A 266 26.95 -6.14 -7.47
C SER A 266 26.97 -4.62 -7.34
N ASP A 267 28.07 -3.98 -7.72
CA ASP A 267 28.17 -2.51 -7.66
C ASP A 267 27.17 -1.84 -8.62
N GLU A 268 26.85 -2.49 -9.74
CA GLU A 268 25.86 -2.00 -10.69
C GLU A 268 24.41 -2.14 -10.19
N SER A 269 24.06 -3.25 -9.52
CA SER A 269 22.70 -3.49 -9.02
C SER A 269 22.42 -2.77 -7.70
N ARG A 270 23.45 -2.49 -6.91
CA ARG A 270 23.35 -1.96 -5.54
C ARG A 270 22.47 -0.70 -5.44
N PRO A 271 22.62 0.36 -6.26
CA PRO A 271 21.78 1.55 -6.15
C PRO A 271 20.29 1.24 -6.33
N ARG A 272 19.96 0.38 -7.29
CA ARG A 272 18.56 -0.04 -7.57
C ARG A 272 17.97 -0.83 -6.41
N LEU A 273 18.75 -1.75 -5.85
CA LEU A 273 18.36 -2.58 -4.71
C LEU A 273 18.23 -1.77 -3.43
N GLN A 274 19.15 -0.83 -3.15
CA GLN A 274 19.05 0.12 -2.04
C GLN A 274 17.80 0.99 -2.16
N GLN A 275 17.50 1.53 -3.35
CA GLN A 275 16.28 2.32 -3.55
C GLN A 275 15.01 1.47 -3.32
N LYS A 276 15.00 0.19 -3.70
CA LYS A 276 13.88 -0.70 -3.39
C LYS A 276 13.78 -1.01 -1.89
N ALA A 277 14.91 -1.29 -1.24
CA ALA A 277 14.98 -1.53 0.20
C ALA A 277 14.45 -0.31 0.97
N LYS A 278 14.89 0.89 0.60
CA LYS A 278 14.45 2.17 1.15
C LYS A 278 12.92 2.31 1.12
N CYS A 279 12.28 2.00 0.00
CA CYS A 279 10.82 2.05 -0.09
C CYS A 279 10.12 1.03 0.82
N ILE A 280 10.66 -0.19 0.93
CA ILE A 280 10.12 -1.20 1.86
C ILE A 280 10.30 -0.73 3.31
N LEU A 281 11.42 -0.07 3.64
CA LEU A 281 11.65 0.49 4.97
C LEU A 281 10.69 1.65 5.28
N ILE A 282 10.42 2.55 4.33
CA ILE A 282 9.44 3.63 4.52
C ILE A 282 8.02 3.05 4.67
N GLU A 283 7.64 2.05 3.88
CA GLU A 283 6.36 1.33 3.99
C GLU A 283 6.17 0.70 5.38
N ARG A 284 7.20 0.00 5.87
CA ARG A 284 7.18 -0.60 7.21
C ARG A 284 7.18 0.47 8.31
N LEU A 285 7.92 1.56 8.13
CA LEU A 285 8.02 2.65 9.11
C LEU A 285 6.69 3.40 9.24
N LEU A 286 6.01 3.68 8.13
CA LEU A 286 4.65 4.21 8.11
C LEU A 286 3.75 3.35 9.01
N SER A 287 3.75 2.04 8.77
CA SER A 287 2.91 1.10 9.51
C SER A 287 3.29 1.00 10.99
N ALA A 288 4.59 0.99 11.31
CA ALA A 288 5.08 0.95 12.68
C ALA A 288 4.68 2.20 13.48
N ARG A 289 4.78 3.39 12.87
CA ARG A 289 4.33 4.64 13.50
C ARG A 289 2.82 4.66 13.73
N LEU A 290 2.03 4.21 12.76
CA LEU A 290 0.58 4.07 12.93
C LEU A 290 0.24 3.17 14.13
N LEU A 291 0.85 1.98 14.20
CA LEU A 291 0.63 1.06 15.30
C LEU A 291 1.08 1.64 16.65
N GLN A 292 2.23 2.32 16.70
CA GLN A 292 2.69 3.00 17.91
C GLN A 292 1.71 4.07 18.38
N ALA A 293 1.06 4.78 17.45
CA ALA A 293 0.04 5.77 17.74
C ALA A 293 -1.35 5.16 18.08
N GLY A 294 -1.46 3.84 18.17
CA GLY A 294 -2.72 3.14 18.45
C GLY A 294 -3.65 2.99 17.25
N VAL A 295 -3.18 3.31 16.03
CA VAL A 295 -3.94 3.13 14.79
C VAL A 295 -3.87 1.68 14.35
N GLU A 296 -5.00 0.98 14.38
CA GLU A 296 -5.07 -0.40 13.88
C GLU A 296 -4.97 -0.46 12.34
N LEU A 297 -4.33 -1.51 11.83
CA LEU A 297 -4.27 -1.82 10.41
C LEU A 297 -5.35 -2.85 10.04
N GLN A 298 -6.38 -2.42 9.30
CA GLN A 298 -7.45 -3.28 8.81
C GLN A 298 -7.02 -3.96 7.51
N ASN A 299 -6.82 -5.28 7.58
CA ASN A 299 -6.57 -6.12 6.41
C ASN A 299 -7.86 -6.31 5.60
N VAL A 300 -7.86 -5.88 4.34
CA VAL A 300 -9.01 -6.02 3.43
C VAL A 300 -9.37 -7.49 3.16
N ARG A 301 -8.43 -8.42 3.35
CA ARG A 301 -8.70 -9.86 3.23
C ARG A 301 -9.62 -10.41 4.32
N VAL A 302 -9.77 -9.70 5.45
CA VAL A 302 -10.48 -10.17 6.65
C VAL A 302 -11.93 -9.62 6.71
N SER A 303 -12.43 -9.02 5.63
CA SER A 303 -13.80 -8.52 5.49
C SER A 303 -14.87 -9.44 6.09
N SER A 304 -15.71 -8.85 6.96
CA SER A 304 -16.73 -9.51 7.78
C SER A 304 -17.80 -10.27 6.98
N ARG A 305 -18.03 -9.89 5.71
CA ARG A 305 -19.16 -10.42 4.92
C ARG A 305 -18.90 -11.69 4.15
N ARG A 306 -17.66 -11.96 3.73
CA ARG A 306 -17.40 -13.10 2.83
C ARG A 306 -17.07 -14.36 3.62
N TRP A 307 -16.19 -14.29 4.61
CA TRP A 307 -15.72 -15.46 5.38
C TRP A 307 -15.11 -15.09 6.75
N GLY A 308 -15.54 -13.97 7.33
CA GLY A 308 -14.84 -13.23 8.40
C GLY A 308 -14.29 -14.08 9.54
N GLY A 309 -15.05 -15.06 10.05
CA GLY A 309 -14.56 -15.94 11.12
C GLY A 309 -13.38 -16.84 10.73
N LEU A 310 -13.40 -17.40 9.51
CA LEU A 310 -12.37 -18.34 9.05
C LEU A 310 -11.08 -17.62 8.63
N PHE A 311 -11.22 -16.49 7.93
CA PHE A 311 -10.07 -15.68 7.53
C PHE A 311 -9.49 -14.89 8.69
N ALA A 312 -10.29 -14.42 9.65
CA ALA A 312 -9.77 -13.85 10.89
C ALA A 312 -9.04 -14.91 11.72
N LEU A 313 -9.57 -16.14 11.81
CA LEU A 313 -8.88 -17.25 12.46
C LEU A 313 -7.59 -17.59 11.73
N ALA A 314 -7.63 -17.73 10.40
CA ALA A 314 -6.44 -18.00 9.59
C ALA A 314 -5.42 -16.85 9.68
N ASP A 315 -5.84 -15.59 9.76
CA ASP A 315 -4.94 -14.44 9.94
C ASP A 315 -4.27 -14.50 11.31
N ARG A 316 -5.06 -14.75 12.37
CA ARG A 316 -4.55 -14.93 13.74
C ARG A 316 -3.57 -16.09 13.84
N CYS A 317 -3.81 -17.17 13.09
CA CYS A 317 -2.93 -18.33 13.04
C CYS A 317 -1.80 -18.22 12.00
N GLN A 318 -1.66 -17.09 11.30
CA GLN A 318 -0.68 -16.90 10.20
C GLN A 318 -0.80 -17.91 9.04
N LEU A 319 -2.00 -18.48 8.85
CA LEU A 319 -2.33 -19.48 7.82
C LEU A 319 -2.90 -18.87 6.53
N LEU A 320 -3.10 -17.55 6.47
CA LEU A 320 -3.68 -16.89 5.29
C LEU A 320 -2.87 -17.10 4.02
N GLU A 321 -1.55 -16.92 4.10
CA GLU A 321 -0.65 -17.08 2.95
C GLU A 321 -0.65 -18.53 2.42
N PRO A 322 -0.46 -19.58 3.27
CA PRO A 322 -0.63 -20.97 2.85
C PRO A 322 -2.02 -21.29 2.27
N ALA A 323 -3.10 -20.83 2.91
CA ALA A 323 -4.46 -21.10 2.47
C ALA A 323 -4.80 -20.42 1.12
N GLN A 324 -4.22 -19.26 0.84
CA GLN A 324 -4.37 -18.56 -0.43
C GLN A 324 -3.56 -19.21 -1.55
N ASN A 325 -2.32 -19.62 -1.27
CA ASN A 325 -1.51 -20.39 -2.22
C ASN A 325 -2.18 -21.73 -2.58
N PHE A 326 -2.86 -22.35 -1.62
CA PHE A 326 -3.68 -23.54 -1.85
C PHE A 326 -4.88 -23.25 -2.77
N ARG A 327 -5.56 -22.11 -2.60
CA ARG A 327 -6.69 -21.70 -3.47
C ARG A 327 -6.26 -21.45 -4.91
N VAL A 328 -5.15 -20.75 -5.13
CA VAL A 328 -4.65 -20.42 -6.48
C VAL A 328 -4.16 -21.68 -7.20
N ARG A 329 -3.47 -22.59 -6.49
CA ARG A 329 -2.93 -23.81 -7.09
C ARG A 329 -3.96 -24.90 -7.34
N ALA A 330 -5.01 -25.00 -6.53
CA ALA A 330 -5.90 -26.15 -6.56
C ALA A 330 -7.31 -25.86 -7.10
N GLY A 331 -7.58 -24.65 -7.60
CA GLY A 331 -8.84 -24.33 -8.30
C GLY A 331 -10.10 -24.49 -7.46
N PHE A 332 -9.98 -24.62 -6.14
CA PHE A 332 -11.11 -24.92 -5.27
C PHE A 332 -12.11 -23.76 -5.21
N THR A 333 -13.38 -24.11 -5.34
CA THR A 333 -14.49 -23.22 -5.04
C THR A 333 -14.50 -22.89 -3.54
N ALA A 334 -15.07 -21.75 -3.17
CA ALA A 334 -15.18 -21.34 -1.76
C ALA A 334 -15.94 -22.38 -0.90
N LYS A 335 -16.84 -23.15 -1.53
CA LYS A 335 -17.59 -24.24 -0.91
C LYS A 335 -16.71 -25.44 -0.56
N GLU A 336 -15.74 -25.77 -1.40
CA GLU A 336 -14.80 -26.87 -1.20
C GLU A 336 -13.75 -26.54 -0.13
N MET A 337 -13.27 -25.29 -0.08
CA MET A 337 -12.39 -24.87 1.01
C MET A 337 -13.09 -24.88 2.36
N LYS A 338 -14.34 -24.43 2.48
CA LYS A 338 -15.09 -24.54 3.75
C LYS A 338 -15.19 -25.99 4.22
N ARG A 339 -15.43 -26.91 3.28
CA ARG A 339 -15.51 -28.35 3.56
C ARG A 339 -14.16 -28.91 4.01
N ASN A 340 -13.07 -28.58 3.30
CA ASN A 340 -11.74 -29.09 3.59
C ASN A 340 -11.12 -28.46 4.84
N PHE A 341 -11.34 -27.17 5.07
CA PHE A 341 -10.87 -26.48 6.28
C PHE A 341 -11.66 -26.90 7.51
N LYS A 342 -12.97 -27.21 7.39
CA LYS A 342 -13.72 -27.89 8.45
C LYS A 342 -13.15 -29.28 8.75
N LYS A 343 -12.80 -30.07 7.73
CA LYS A 343 -12.12 -31.36 7.90
C LYS A 343 -10.74 -31.20 8.57
N PHE A 344 -10.01 -30.14 8.23
CA PHE A 344 -8.68 -29.85 8.78
C PHE A 344 -8.74 -29.36 10.24
N LEU A 345 -9.81 -28.64 10.62
CA LEU A 345 -10.00 -28.08 11.97
C LEU A 345 -10.80 -28.99 12.93
N GLY A 346 -11.33 -30.15 12.52
CA GLY A 346 -11.93 -31.09 13.46
C GLY A 346 -12.68 -32.29 12.86
N TYR A 347 -12.48 -33.44 13.51
CA TYR A 347 -13.06 -34.79 13.31
C TYR A 347 -12.33 -35.73 12.34
N GLY A 348 -11.23 -36.31 12.82
CA GLY A 348 -11.15 -37.77 12.82
C GLY A 348 -12.24 -38.28 13.75
N GLY A 349 -13.26 -38.93 13.19
CA GLY A 349 -14.02 -39.94 13.91
C GLY A 349 -13.19 -41.20 14.02
#